data_AF-A0A225DF90-F1
#
_entry.id   AF-A0A225DF90-F1
#
_cell.length_a   1.000
_cell.length_b   1.000
_cell.length_c   1.000
_cell.angle_alpha   90.00
_cell.angle_beta   90.00
_cell.angle_gamma   90.00
#
_symmetry.space_group_name_H-M   'P 1'
#
loop_
_entity.id
_entity.type
_entity.pdbx_description
1 polymer ?
#
loop_
_entity_poly.entity_id
_entity_poly.type
_entity_poly.pdbx_seq_one_letter_code
_entity_poly.pdbx_strand_id
1 'polypeptide(L)'
;MGTYASNALAFSQYTYDTPGNGLTAYVHGPSPTSGTFYSTTTAFPIMVGGKSMPASYPDGLSNTIFFVEKYAICSPDGNANDGGTQWADRYETQTAPFIGVQAYSSAATLSYGSNQVGVQGPVYGAAGKFQVQPYPYLGTGTNACIPGIAGTSHIGGIQVALGDGSVRSVNASVSATTWWLAIVPDDGGVLGSDW
;
A
#
# COMPACT_ATOMS: atom_id res chain seq x y z
N MET A 1 -9.58 -10.65 -10.40
CA MET A 1 -9.99 -11.29 -9.14
C MET A 1 -9.33 -10.53 -8.01
N GLY A 2 -10.09 -10.19 -6.97
CA GLY A 2 -9.54 -9.56 -5.77
C GLY A 2 -8.73 -10.56 -4.95
N THR A 3 -7.65 -10.06 -4.34
CA THR A 3 -6.83 -10.68 -3.31
C THR A 3 -6.81 -9.75 -2.10
N TYR A 4 -6.15 -10.14 -1.02
CA TYR A 4 -5.94 -9.27 0.14
C TYR A 4 -4.48 -8.87 0.27
N ALA A 5 -4.26 -7.61 0.61
CA ALA A 5 -2.98 -7.04 0.98
C ALA A 5 -3.01 -6.58 2.45
N SER A 6 -1.89 -6.66 3.15
CA SER A 6 -1.73 -6.10 4.48
C SER A 6 -1.25 -4.65 4.43
N ASN A 7 -1.60 -3.90 5.46
CA ASN A 7 -1.14 -2.54 5.64
C ASN A 7 0.28 -2.52 6.20
N ALA A 8 1.27 -2.12 5.39
CA ALA A 8 2.66 -2.05 5.85
C ALA A 8 2.84 -1.03 6.99
N LEU A 9 2.09 0.08 6.98
CA LEU A 9 2.19 1.15 7.99
C LEU A 9 1.61 0.71 9.35
N ALA A 10 0.62 -0.19 9.35
CA ALA A 10 0.11 -0.81 10.58
C ALA A 10 1.12 -1.74 11.26
N PHE A 11 2.03 -2.38 10.50
CA PHE A 11 2.90 -3.44 11.04
C PHE A 11 4.39 -3.10 11.11
N SER A 12 4.87 -2.16 10.28
CA SER A 12 6.29 -1.79 10.20
C SER A 12 6.72 -0.88 11.35
N GLN A 13 7.97 -1.04 11.81
CA GLN A 13 8.58 -0.18 12.83
C GLN A 13 8.86 1.24 12.33
N TYR A 14 9.17 1.40 11.04
CA TYR A 14 9.49 2.69 10.41
C TYR A 14 8.44 3.03 9.35
N THR A 15 7.76 4.15 9.54
CA THR A 15 6.56 4.54 8.77
C THR A 15 6.63 5.98 8.21
N TYR A 16 7.70 6.74 8.49
CA TYR A 16 7.82 8.15 8.13
C TYR A 16 9.19 8.48 7.51
N ASP A 17 9.20 8.91 6.25
CA ASP A 17 10.35 9.59 5.64
C ASP A 17 10.45 11.06 6.08
N THR A 18 9.34 11.67 6.51
CA THR A 18 9.30 12.98 7.18
C THR A 18 8.33 12.90 8.37
N PRO A 19 8.83 12.80 9.61
CA PRO A 19 7.99 12.72 10.80
C PRO A 19 7.02 13.90 10.95
N GLY A 20 5.78 13.61 11.34
CA GLY A 20 4.76 14.63 11.62
C GLY A 20 3.90 15.08 10.44
N ASN A 21 4.05 14.48 9.25
CA ASN A 21 3.10 14.66 8.14
C ASN A 21 2.57 13.30 7.66
N GLY A 22 1.38 12.92 8.15
CA GLY A 22 0.72 11.65 7.82
C GLY A 22 0.52 11.43 6.32
N LEU A 23 0.23 12.49 5.55
CA LEU A 23 0.09 12.42 4.08
C LEU A 23 1.38 12.07 3.33
N THR A 24 2.53 12.02 4.01
CA THR A 24 3.83 11.59 3.48
C THR A 24 4.42 10.38 4.21
N ALA A 25 3.62 9.70 5.05
CA ALA A 25 4.03 8.53 5.81
C ALA A 25 3.98 7.26 4.94
N TYR A 26 5.11 6.77 4.44
CA TYR A 26 5.18 5.49 3.73
C TYR A 26 6.35 4.64 4.22
N VAL A 27 6.25 3.34 4.00
CA VAL A 27 7.36 2.41 4.21
C VAL A 27 8.21 2.39 2.94
N HIS A 28 9.43 2.90 2.99
CA HIS A 28 10.37 2.76 1.88
C HIS A 28 11.05 1.38 1.91
N GLY A 29 11.50 0.89 0.75
CA GLY A 29 12.37 -0.30 0.71
C GLY A 29 13.01 -0.51 -0.66
N PRO A 30 14.32 -0.81 -0.75
CA PRO A 30 14.98 -1.19 -2.00
C PRO A 30 14.43 -2.52 -2.54
N SER A 31 14.64 -2.76 -3.84
CA SER A 31 14.37 -4.05 -4.47
C SER A 31 15.24 -5.16 -3.83
N PRO A 32 14.66 -6.24 -3.27
CA PRO A 32 15.44 -7.30 -2.63
C PRO A 32 16.31 -8.09 -3.64
N THR A 33 17.55 -8.33 -3.25
CA THR A 33 18.51 -9.19 -3.95
C THR A 33 18.86 -10.42 -3.12
N SER A 34 19.39 -11.47 -3.75
CA SER A 34 19.77 -12.72 -3.08
C SER A 34 20.76 -12.54 -1.90
N GLY A 35 21.59 -11.50 -1.93
CA GLY A 35 22.51 -11.17 -0.83
C GLY A 35 21.89 -10.32 0.30
N THR A 36 20.77 -9.64 0.05
CA THR A 36 20.17 -8.70 1.02
C THR A 36 19.07 -9.32 1.87
N PHE A 37 18.44 -10.43 1.47
CA PHE A 37 17.36 -11.12 2.23
C PHE A 37 17.70 -11.44 3.70
N TYR A 38 18.99 -11.60 4.03
CA TYR A 38 19.46 -11.86 5.39
C TYR A 38 20.21 -10.67 6.03
N SER A 39 20.36 -9.56 5.30
CA SER A 39 21.27 -8.48 5.66
C SER A 39 20.53 -7.29 6.28
N THR A 40 20.34 -7.35 7.60
CA THR A 40 20.00 -6.25 8.52
C THR A 40 18.61 -5.61 8.38
N THR A 41 18.06 -5.27 9.55
CA THR A 41 16.79 -4.58 9.82
C THR A 41 16.61 -3.28 9.02
N THR A 42 17.71 -2.60 8.69
CA THR A 42 17.72 -1.35 7.92
C THR A 42 17.50 -1.52 6.41
N ALA A 43 17.64 -2.73 5.87
CA ALA A 43 17.53 -2.95 4.42
C ALA A 43 16.07 -3.17 3.95
N PHE A 44 15.17 -3.65 4.82
CA PHE A 44 13.75 -3.89 4.48
C PHE A 44 12.83 -3.49 5.64
N PRO A 45 12.53 -2.18 5.81
CA PRO A 45 11.67 -1.67 6.89
C PRO A 45 10.32 -2.40 7.03
N ILE A 46 9.79 -2.90 5.90
CA ILE A 46 8.53 -3.66 5.82
C ILE A 46 8.53 -5.02 6.53
N MET A 47 9.69 -5.62 6.78
CA MET A 47 9.83 -6.88 7.51
C MET A 47 10.18 -6.68 8.98
N VAL A 48 10.17 -5.43 9.45
CA VAL A 48 10.55 -5.05 10.80
C VAL A 48 9.30 -4.81 11.64
N GLY A 49 8.88 -5.84 12.37
CA GLY A 49 7.86 -5.67 13.40
C GLY A 49 8.33 -4.73 14.51
N GLY A 50 7.39 -4.04 15.15
CA GLY A 50 7.68 -3.12 16.26
C GLY A 50 6.45 -2.42 16.84
N LYS A 51 5.34 -2.39 16.09
CA LYS A 51 4.03 -1.92 16.55
C LYS A 51 3.44 -2.92 17.55
N SER A 52 2.91 -2.41 18.66
CA SER A 52 2.27 -3.18 19.73
C SER A 52 0.79 -2.86 19.82
N MET A 53 -0.07 -3.87 19.97
CA MET A 53 -1.52 -3.66 20.13
C MET A 53 -1.88 -3.54 21.61
N PRO A 54 -2.67 -2.52 22.04
CA PRO A 54 -3.20 -1.39 21.27
C PRO A 54 -2.25 -0.17 21.22
N ALA A 55 -1.15 -0.16 21.97
CA ALA A 55 -0.38 1.05 22.30
C ALA A 55 0.26 1.80 21.11
N SER A 56 0.46 1.15 19.96
CA SER A 56 1.01 1.76 18.74
C SER A 56 -0.05 2.18 17.71
N TYR A 57 -1.32 2.25 18.13
CA TYR A 57 -2.49 2.60 17.30
C TYR A 57 -3.33 3.70 17.98
N PRO A 58 -2.77 4.90 18.25
CA PRO A 58 -3.49 5.99 18.92
C PRO A 58 -4.76 6.43 18.20
N ASP A 59 -4.82 6.29 16.87
CA ASP A 59 -5.99 6.66 16.06
C ASP A 59 -7.15 5.64 16.19
N GLY A 60 -6.86 4.48 16.81
CA GLY A 60 -7.84 3.47 17.23
C GLY A 60 -7.84 2.22 16.35
N LEU A 61 -7.96 1.06 16.99
CA LEU A 61 -8.04 -0.23 16.31
C LEU A 61 -9.29 -0.33 15.39
N SER A 62 -10.41 0.28 15.75
CA SER A 62 -11.65 0.36 14.95
C SER A 62 -11.59 1.38 13.80
N ASN A 63 -10.46 2.06 13.63
CA ASN A 63 -10.21 3.09 12.63
C ASN A 63 -9.02 2.75 11.73
N THR A 64 -8.09 1.91 12.19
CA THR A 64 -6.93 1.47 11.41
C THR A 64 -7.29 0.28 10.52
N ILE A 65 -7.04 0.39 9.22
CA ILE A 65 -7.08 -0.72 8.25
C ILE A 65 -5.87 -1.62 8.46
N PHE A 66 -6.09 -2.91 8.72
CA PHE A 66 -5.01 -3.91 8.84
C PHE A 66 -4.84 -4.71 7.53
N PHE A 67 -5.97 -5.07 6.89
CA PHE A 67 -5.99 -5.76 5.61
C PHE A 67 -7.06 -5.16 4.70
N VAL A 68 -6.82 -5.21 3.39
CA VAL A 68 -7.65 -4.56 2.37
C VAL A 68 -7.60 -5.35 1.07
N GLU A 69 -8.62 -5.21 0.22
CA GLU A 69 -8.58 -5.77 -1.13
C GLU A 69 -7.47 -5.12 -1.99
N LYS A 70 -6.80 -5.96 -2.78
CA LYS A 70 -5.86 -5.56 -3.84
C LYS A 70 -6.15 -6.42 -5.07
N TYR A 71 -5.72 -6.00 -6.26
CA TYR A 71 -5.81 -6.86 -7.44
C TYR A 71 -4.70 -7.90 -7.44
N ALA A 72 -5.05 -9.16 -7.78
CA ALA A 72 -4.09 -10.26 -7.86
C ALA A 72 -2.96 -10.00 -8.88
N ILE A 73 -3.33 -9.37 -10.00
CA ILE A 73 -2.49 -9.02 -11.16
C ILE A 73 -2.83 -7.56 -11.50
N CYS A 74 -1.82 -6.72 -11.67
CA CYS A 74 -1.99 -5.28 -11.80
C CYS A 74 -0.78 -4.69 -12.56
N SER A 75 -0.71 -4.92 -13.87
CA SER A 75 0.43 -4.57 -14.72
C SER A 75 -0.01 -3.53 -15.75
N PRO A 76 0.20 -2.22 -15.50
CA PRO A 76 -0.20 -1.15 -16.43
C PRO A 76 0.57 -1.17 -17.76
N ASP A 77 1.57 -2.04 -17.92
CA ASP A 77 2.32 -2.27 -19.16
C ASP A 77 1.95 -3.57 -19.89
N GLY A 78 1.05 -4.37 -19.31
CA GLY A 78 0.52 -5.58 -19.93
C GLY A 78 1.48 -6.77 -19.96
N ASN A 79 2.64 -6.68 -19.30
CA ASN A 79 3.64 -7.74 -19.25
C ASN A 79 3.24 -8.88 -18.26
N ALA A 80 2.35 -8.60 -17.30
CA ALA A 80 1.82 -9.51 -16.28
C ALA A 80 2.78 -10.08 -15.20
N ASN A 81 4.03 -9.63 -15.12
CA ASN A 81 5.05 -10.14 -14.18
C ASN A 81 5.12 -9.52 -12.76
N ASP A 82 4.44 -8.44 -12.34
CA ASP A 82 3.45 -7.55 -12.95
C ASP A 82 2.54 -6.90 -11.90
N GLY A 83 3.14 -6.25 -10.89
CA GLY A 83 2.42 -5.78 -9.70
C GLY A 83 1.68 -6.91 -8.97
N GLY A 84 0.72 -6.54 -8.13
CA GLY A 84 -0.29 -7.47 -7.61
C GLY A 84 -0.08 -7.96 -6.17
N THR A 85 -0.22 -9.28 -5.97
CA THR A 85 -0.18 -9.95 -4.65
C THR A 85 0.70 -11.20 -4.73
N GLN A 86 1.97 -11.00 -5.10
CA GLN A 86 2.96 -12.08 -5.19
C GLN A 86 3.41 -12.49 -3.79
N TRP A 87 3.00 -13.69 -3.36
CA TRP A 87 3.35 -14.24 -2.05
C TRP A 87 4.85 -14.51 -1.95
N ALA A 88 5.47 -13.96 -0.92
CA ALA A 88 6.93 -14.01 -0.72
C ALA A 88 7.70 -13.55 -1.97
N ASP A 89 7.28 -12.43 -2.58
CA ASP A 89 7.99 -11.89 -3.74
C ASP A 89 9.47 -11.72 -3.45
N ARG A 90 10.25 -12.11 -4.46
CA ARG A 90 11.69 -12.27 -4.41
C ARG A 90 12.45 -11.07 -4.98
N TYR A 91 11.79 -10.09 -5.60
CA TYR A 91 12.49 -9.03 -6.35
C TYR A 91 12.01 -7.57 -6.15
N GLU A 92 10.76 -7.28 -5.79
CA GLU A 92 10.22 -5.90 -5.78
C GLU A 92 9.08 -5.72 -4.76
N THR A 93 9.29 -4.87 -3.73
CA THR A 93 8.33 -4.65 -2.62
C THR A 93 6.94 -4.16 -3.07
N GLN A 94 6.79 -3.67 -4.30
CA GLN A 94 5.52 -3.22 -4.89
C GLN A 94 4.64 -4.36 -5.44
N THR A 95 5.22 -5.51 -5.83
CA THR A 95 4.44 -6.67 -6.32
C THR A 95 3.93 -7.56 -5.18
N ALA A 96 4.54 -7.41 -4.00
CA ALA A 96 4.21 -8.09 -2.77
C ALA A 96 2.81 -7.69 -2.23
N PRO A 97 2.23 -8.47 -1.29
CA PRO A 97 0.83 -8.32 -0.84
C PRO A 97 0.67 -7.17 0.18
N PHE A 98 1.13 -5.97 -0.17
CA PHE A 98 1.16 -4.81 0.72
C PHE A 98 0.55 -3.55 0.09
N ILE A 99 0.13 -2.63 0.96
CA ILE A 99 -0.17 -1.22 0.67
C ILE A 99 0.61 -0.30 1.64
N GLY A 100 0.73 0.99 1.32
CA GLY A 100 1.49 1.94 2.15
C GLY A 100 3.02 1.86 1.97
N VAL A 101 3.46 1.28 0.86
CA VAL A 101 4.86 0.99 0.54
C VAL A 101 5.27 1.70 -0.73
N GLN A 102 6.44 2.34 -0.74
CA GLN A 102 7.06 2.85 -1.95
C GLN A 102 8.42 2.17 -2.16
N ALA A 103 8.66 1.60 -3.35
CA ALA A 103 9.98 1.08 -3.67
C ALA A 103 11.00 2.23 -3.75
N TYR A 104 12.15 2.03 -3.14
CA TYR A 104 13.25 2.99 -3.17
C TYR A 104 14.02 2.90 -4.49
N SER A 105 14.25 4.06 -5.10
CA SER A 105 14.79 4.22 -6.44
C SER A 105 16.20 4.81 -6.38
N SER A 106 17.24 3.96 -6.34
CA SER A 106 18.64 4.41 -6.16
C SER A 106 19.28 5.05 -7.41
N ALA A 107 18.68 4.90 -8.58
CA ALA A 107 18.93 5.74 -9.74
C ALA A 107 17.72 6.67 -9.95
N ALA A 108 17.92 7.85 -10.53
CA ALA A 108 16.85 8.77 -10.93
C ALA A 108 15.93 8.23 -12.07
N THR A 109 15.91 6.91 -12.25
CA THR A 109 15.27 6.13 -13.30
C THR A 109 14.77 4.76 -12.83
N LEU A 110 14.90 4.36 -11.54
CA LEU A 110 14.33 3.08 -11.09
C LEU A 110 12.84 3.24 -10.78
N SER A 111 12.04 3.14 -11.83
CA SER A 111 10.64 2.79 -11.69
C SER A 111 10.46 1.45 -12.38
N TYR A 112 10.23 0.38 -11.58
CA TYR A 112 9.79 -0.95 -12.03
C TYR A 112 10.85 -1.70 -12.86
N GLY A 113 11.10 -2.98 -12.57
CA GLY A 113 12.12 -3.84 -13.22
C GLY A 113 12.53 -3.45 -14.65
N SER A 114 13.52 -2.55 -14.78
CA SER A 114 14.02 -1.94 -16.04
C SER A 114 13.01 -1.21 -16.97
N ASN A 115 11.72 -1.07 -16.63
CA ASN A 115 10.67 -0.86 -17.64
C ASN A 115 9.72 0.37 -17.50
N GLN A 116 9.58 1.09 -16.38
CA GLN A 116 8.46 2.08 -16.22
C GLN A 116 8.86 3.51 -15.83
N VAL A 117 9.78 4.15 -16.56
CA VAL A 117 10.05 5.58 -16.37
C VAL A 117 8.77 6.41 -16.64
N GLY A 118 8.17 6.96 -15.57
CA GLY A 118 7.10 7.96 -15.63
C GLY A 118 5.64 7.46 -15.55
N VAL A 119 5.38 6.18 -15.27
CA VAL A 119 4.02 5.61 -15.30
C VAL A 119 3.31 5.60 -13.94
N GLN A 120 4.05 5.52 -12.83
CA GLN A 120 3.46 5.48 -11.48
C GLN A 120 3.93 6.67 -10.64
N GLY A 121 2.96 7.51 -10.24
CA GLY A 121 3.19 8.60 -9.28
C GLY A 121 3.40 8.08 -7.86
N PRO A 122 3.43 8.98 -6.85
CA PRO A 122 3.41 8.56 -5.45
C PRO A 122 2.22 7.64 -5.18
N VAL A 123 2.40 6.61 -4.36
CA VAL A 123 1.35 5.66 -3.94
C VAL A 123 0.92 5.91 -2.48
N TYR A 124 1.15 7.14 -2.02
CA TYR A 124 0.95 7.59 -0.65
C TYR A 124 0.21 8.92 -0.59
N GLY A 125 -0.26 9.27 0.60
CA GLY A 125 -1.14 10.42 0.81
C GLY A 125 -2.40 10.31 -0.04
N ALA A 126 -2.80 11.43 -0.65
CA ALA A 126 -3.97 11.46 -1.53
C ALA A 126 -3.86 10.54 -2.76
N ALA A 127 -2.65 10.20 -3.21
CA ALA A 127 -2.42 9.28 -4.33
C ALA A 127 -2.40 7.80 -3.90
N GLY A 128 -2.42 7.52 -2.59
CA GLY A 128 -2.59 6.18 -2.00
C GLY A 128 -4.04 5.69 -1.93
N LYS A 129 -5.00 6.49 -2.43
CA LYS A 129 -6.43 6.11 -2.45
C LYS A 129 -6.68 4.93 -3.38
N PHE A 130 -7.46 3.95 -2.90
CA PHE A 130 -7.82 2.75 -3.65
C PHE A 130 -8.58 3.01 -4.95
N GLN A 131 -8.47 2.06 -5.89
CA GLN A 131 -9.25 2.03 -7.13
C GLN A 131 -10.50 1.14 -7.01
N VAL A 132 -11.60 1.57 -7.63
CA VAL A 132 -12.80 0.74 -7.84
C VAL A 132 -12.85 0.30 -9.30
N GLN A 133 -12.90 -1.00 -9.51
CA GLN A 133 -12.95 -1.64 -10.84
C GLN A 133 -11.94 -1.07 -11.85
N PRO A 134 -10.63 -0.99 -11.52
CA PRO A 134 -9.61 -0.57 -12.47
C PRO A 134 -9.61 -1.47 -13.72
N TYR A 135 -9.55 -0.84 -14.89
CA TYR A 135 -9.49 -1.51 -16.18
C TYR A 135 -8.76 -0.62 -17.22
N PRO A 136 -7.83 -1.19 -18.00
CA PRO A 136 -7.36 -2.58 -17.94
C PRO A 136 -6.50 -2.87 -16.69
N TYR A 137 -6.55 -4.13 -16.23
CA TYR A 137 -5.64 -4.66 -15.20
C TYR A 137 -4.33 -5.22 -15.79
N LEU A 138 -4.29 -5.35 -17.12
CA LEU A 138 -3.13 -5.67 -17.96
C LEU A 138 -3.11 -4.70 -19.16
N GLY A 139 -2.21 -3.73 -19.14
CA GLY A 139 -2.03 -2.72 -20.18
C GLY A 139 -2.36 -1.29 -19.74
N THR A 140 -2.14 -0.34 -20.64
CA THR A 140 -2.24 1.11 -20.35
C THR A 140 -3.67 1.63 -20.47
N GLY A 141 -3.96 2.72 -19.77
CA GLY A 141 -5.28 3.38 -19.80
C GLY A 141 -5.45 4.41 -18.69
N THR A 142 -6.44 5.29 -18.82
CA THR A 142 -6.72 6.36 -17.83
C THR A 142 -7.27 5.83 -16.50
N ASN A 143 -7.86 4.63 -16.50
CA ASN A 143 -8.27 3.88 -15.30
C ASN A 143 -7.51 2.54 -15.18
N ALA A 144 -6.30 2.47 -15.73
CA ALA A 144 -5.46 1.27 -15.59
C ALA A 144 -5.12 1.00 -14.13
N CYS A 145 -4.88 -0.28 -13.81
CA CYS A 145 -4.57 -0.70 -12.45
C CYS A 145 -3.22 -0.16 -11.96
N ILE A 146 -3.19 0.37 -10.74
CA ILE A 146 -1.99 0.93 -10.10
C ILE A 146 -1.43 -0.08 -9.08
N PRO A 147 -0.25 -0.68 -9.30
CA PRO A 147 0.29 -1.79 -8.49
C PRO A 147 0.41 -1.55 -6.98
N GLY A 148 0.68 -0.31 -6.56
CA GLY A 148 1.11 0.02 -5.20
C GLY A 148 -0.01 0.42 -4.24
N ILE A 149 -1.26 0.43 -4.70
CA ILE A 149 -2.43 0.82 -3.91
C ILE A 149 -3.42 -0.34 -3.79
N ALA A 150 -4.38 -0.19 -2.87
CA ALA A 150 -5.53 -1.07 -2.75
C ALA A 150 -6.44 -0.97 -3.98
N GLY A 151 -7.25 -2.01 -4.22
CA GLY A 151 -8.20 -2.00 -5.32
C GLY A 151 -9.24 -3.12 -5.22
N THR A 152 -10.50 -2.79 -5.53
CA THR A 152 -11.63 -3.71 -5.42
C THR A 152 -12.34 -3.94 -6.74
N SER A 153 -12.83 -5.16 -6.95
CA SER A 153 -13.76 -5.48 -8.03
C SER A 153 -15.22 -5.13 -7.71
N HIS A 154 -15.52 -4.70 -6.49
CA HIS A 154 -16.87 -4.39 -6.02
C HIS A 154 -17.21 -2.91 -6.25
N ILE A 155 -18.24 -2.65 -7.06
CA ILE A 155 -18.71 -1.28 -7.34
C ILE A 155 -19.30 -0.56 -6.11
N GLY A 156 -19.77 -1.31 -5.12
CA GLY A 156 -20.36 -0.77 -3.88
C GLY A 156 -19.35 -0.19 -2.89
N GLY A 157 -18.09 -0.63 -2.95
CA GLY A 157 -17.05 -0.26 -2.00
C GLY A 157 -16.00 -1.36 -1.82
N ILE A 158 -14.87 -0.98 -1.24
CA ILE A 158 -13.77 -1.88 -0.89
C ILE A 158 -13.99 -2.48 0.49
N GLN A 159 -13.70 -3.77 0.64
CA GLN A 159 -13.70 -4.41 1.96
C GLN A 159 -12.38 -4.17 2.69
N VAL A 160 -12.47 -3.68 3.92
CA VAL A 160 -11.34 -3.50 4.84
C VAL A 160 -11.57 -4.31 6.12
N ALA A 161 -10.53 -4.99 6.59
CA ALA A 161 -10.48 -5.58 7.92
C ALA A 161 -9.72 -4.61 8.84
N LEU A 162 -10.34 -4.25 9.96
CA LEU A 162 -9.84 -3.25 10.89
C LEU A 162 -9.09 -3.92 12.05
N GLY A 163 -8.25 -3.16 12.77
CA GLY A 163 -7.43 -3.65 13.88
C GLY A 163 -8.22 -4.19 15.08
N ASP A 164 -9.52 -3.91 15.18
CA ASP A 164 -10.43 -4.47 16.19
C ASP A 164 -11.05 -5.83 15.78
N GLY A 165 -10.72 -6.32 14.58
CA GLY A 165 -11.27 -7.55 14.00
C GLY A 165 -12.60 -7.37 13.28
N SER A 166 -13.16 -6.16 13.23
CA SER A 166 -14.35 -5.86 12.42
C SER A 166 -14.01 -5.74 10.93
N VAL A 167 -15.04 -5.88 10.09
CA VAL A 167 -14.93 -5.68 8.63
C VAL A 167 -15.90 -4.57 8.22
N ARG A 168 -15.40 -3.58 7.47
CA ARG A 168 -16.18 -2.45 6.93
C ARG A 168 -16.16 -2.48 5.41
N SER A 169 -17.25 -2.02 4.78
CA SER A 169 -17.28 -1.68 3.35
C SER A 169 -17.10 -0.18 3.21
N VAL A 170 -16.07 0.27 2.49
CA VAL A 170 -15.73 1.69 2.31
C VAL A 170 -16.03 2.08 0.86
N ASN A 171 -16.94 3.03 0.65
CA ASN A 171 -17.38 3.37 -0.69
C ASN A 171 -16.35 4.25 -1.44
N ALA A 172 -16.50 4.37 -2.77
CA ALA A 172 -15.62 5.19 -3.61
C ALA A 172 -15.63 6.70 -3.27
N SER A 173 -16.61 7.19 -2.51
CA SER A 173 -16.78 8.61 -2.20
C SER A 173 -15.96 9.09 -1.01
N VAL A 174 -15.40 8.18 -0.19
CA VAL A 174 -14.44 8.54 0.88
C VAL A 174 -13.32 9.41 0.30
N SER A 175 -12.97 10.49 0.98
CA SER A 175 -11.89 11.38 0.57
C SER A 175 -10.56 10.64 0.61
N ALA A 176 -9.64 11.06 -0.25
CA ALA A 176 -8.31 10.47 -0.29
C ALA A 176 -7.53 10.73 1.01
N THR A 177 -7.83 11.83 1.71
CA THR A 177 -7.34 12.12 3.06
C THR A 177 -7.87 11.11 4.08
N THR A 178 -9.19 10.96 4.23
CA THR A 178 -9.79 10.03 5.21
C THR A 178 -9.32 8.58 4.98
N TRP A 179 -9.27 8.16 3.72
CA TRP A 179 -8.71 6.85 3.36
C TRP A 179 -7.26 6.68 3.82
N TRP A 180 -6.43 7.72 3.66
CA TRP A 180 -5.03 7.66 4.00
C TRP A 180 -4.80 7.68 5.51
N LEU A 181 -5.52 8.53 6.25
CA LEU A 181 -5.49 8.53 7.71
C LEU A 181 -5.93 7.16 8.28
N ALA A 182 -6.88 6.46 7.63
CA ALA A 182 -7.26 5.10 8.04
C ALA A 182 -6.17 4.03 7.75
N ILE A 183 -5.14 4.36 6.96
CA ILE A 183 -3.96 3.51 6.70
C ILE A 183 -2.82 3.85 7.68
N VAL A 184 -2.66 5.10 8.10
CA VAL A 184 -1.59 5.49 9.03
C VAL A 184 -2.09 5.37 10.48
N PRO A 185 -1.61 4.40 11.29
CA PRO A 185 -2.19 4.12 12.61
C PRO A 185 -1.80 5.10 13.72
N ASP A 186 -0.81 5.94 13.45
CA ASP A 186 -0.10 6.77 14.44
C ASP A 186 0.21 8.19 13.97
N ASP A 187 -0.62 8.77 13.08
CA ASP A 187 -0.45 10.16 12.66
C ASP A 187 -1.22 11.17 13.55
N GLY A 188 -2.12 10.70 14.41
CA GLY A 188 -2.91 11.56 15.29
C GLY A 188 -4.04 12.30 14.56
N GLY A 189 -4.31 11.94 13.30
CA GLY A 189 -5.31 12.54 12.44
C GLY A 189 -6.71 12.01 12.73
N VAL A 190 -7.66 12.93 12.89
CA VAL A 190 -9.07 12.55 13.01
C VAL A 190 -9.61 12.21 11.62
N LEU A 191 -10.14 11.00 11.46
CA LEU A 191 -10.81 10.56 10.24
C LEU A 191 -11.98 11.48 9.91
N GLY A 192 -12.18 11.78 8.61
CA GLY A 192 -13.27 12.64 8.16
C GLY A 192 -14.65 12.03 8.42
N SER A 193 -15.69 12.86 8.28
CA SER A 193 -17.10 12.45 8.45
C SER A 193 -17.62 11.50 7.36
N ASP A 194 -16.74 11.04 6.47
CA ASP A 194 -16.92 10.17 5.32
C ASP A 194 -16.33 8.75 5.53
N TRP A 195 -15.99 8.41 6.78
CA TRP A 195 -15.49 7.10 7.24
C TRP A 195 -16.57 6.15 7.76
#